data_AF-A0A1D6P9H1-F1
#
_entry.id   AF-A0A1D6P9H1-F1
#
_cell.length_a   1.000
_cell.length_b   1.000
_cell.length_c   1.000
_cell.angle_alpha   90.00
_cell.angle_beta   90.00
_cell.angle_gamma   90.00
#
_symmetry.space_group_name_H-M   'P 1'
#
loop_
_entity.id
_entity.type
_entity.pdbx_description
1 polymer ?
#
loop_
_entity_poly.entity_id
_entity_poly.type
_entity_poly.pdbx_seq_one_letter_code
_entity_poly.pdbx_strand_id
1 'polypeptide(L)'
;MEELKKEVREARRIKMLHQPSKAMDLENEIRILRNTFAEKSKDCVSLLKELETHKRLKENGTIPSFDLEGLQCLGSMLRIVGLSGTHMDLSNISIQWFRIHPKESNKEIISGATRPVYALEPHDVGRYLQAEIDVGGEIAVAKTAGPVDPDAGLVDYVETLVRKPETEFNVVVLQSNGVDQPKESVHVLNVGRLRMRLTKGKSVVAKEFYSSSMQLCGVRGGGEAASQAMFWRPRNDLSLVLAFESTRERNAAIMLARRFAVDCNIILAGPGDKTPW
;
A
#
# COMPACT_ATOMS: atom_id res chain seq x y z
N MET A 1 -8.80 55.50 26.30
CA MET A 1 -7.51 54.85 26.65
C MET A 1 -7.58 54.07 27.96
N GLU A 2 -8.13 54.63 29.03
CA GLU A 2 -8.12 53.95 30.35
C GLU A 2 -9.11 52.79 30.46
N GLU A 3 -10.24 52.88 29.76
CA GLU A 3 -11.24 51.83 29.64
C GLU A 3 -10.70 50.60 28.91
N LEU A 4 -9.99 50.82 27.79
CA LEU A 4 -9.30 49.79 27.03
C LEU A 4 -8.23 49.05 27.85
N LYS A 5 -7.49 49.78 28.72
CA LYS A 5 -6.53 49.15 29.65
C LYS A 5 -7.22 48.28 30.70
N LYS A 6 -8.43 48.64 31.13
CA LYS A 6 -9.22 47.88 32.09
C LYS A 6 -9.75 46.59 31.46
N GLU A 7 -10.26 46.67 30.23
CA GLU A 7 -10.71 45.49 29.45
C GLU A 7 -9.57 44.50 29.17
N VAL A 8 -8.38 44.99 28.79
CA VAL A 8 -7.21 44.13 28.56
C VAL A 8 -6.77 43.41 29.84
N ARG A 9 -6.85 44.08 31.00
CA ARG A 9 -6.53 43.44 32.30
C ARG A 9 -7.56 42.37 32.66
N GLU A 10 -8.83 42.61 32.42
CA GLU A 10 -9.90 41.65 32.69
C GLU A 10 -9.81 40.43 31.77
N ALA A 11 -9.56 40.63 30.47
CA ALA A 11 -9.32 39.54 29.52
C ALA A 11 -8.11 38.67 29.90
N ARG A 12 -7.03 39.28 30.40
CA ARG A 12 -5.85 38.54 30.92
C ARG A 12 -6.21 37.72 32.16
N ARG A 13 -6.99 38.29 33.08
CA ARG A 13 -7.45 37.60 34.29
C ARG A 13 -8.34 36.40 33.95
N ILE A 14 -9.29 36.58 33.04
CA ILE A 14 -10.16 35.51 32.53
C ILE A 14 -9.30 34.40 31.88
N LYS A 15 -8.34 34.76 31.02
CA LYS A 15 -7.43 33.78 30.40
C LYS A 15 -6.61 32.99 31.44
N MET A 16 -6.11 33.65 32.47
CA MET A 16 -5.37 32.99 33.56
C MET A 16 -6.26 32.10 34.43
N LEU A 17 -7.55 32.41 34.59
CA LEU A 17 -8.50 31.54 35.31
C LEU A 17 -8.88 30.30 34.50
N HIS A 18 -8.96 30.39 33.17
CA HIS A 18 -9.36 29.28 32.30
C HIS A 18 -8.19 28.34 31.92
N GLN A 19 -6.94 28.82 31.99
CA GLN A 19 -5.76 27.98 31.69
C GLN A 19 -5.59 26.79 32.65
N PRO A 20 -5.70 26.95 33.98
CA PRO A 20 -5.69 25.82 34.93
C PRO A 20 -6.79 24.80 34.69
N SER A 21 -8.00 25.24 34.31
CA SER A 21 -9.11 24.33 33.96
C SER A 21 -8.76 23.45 32.76
N LYS A 22 -8.21 24.06 31.68
CA LYS A 22 -7.80 23.30 30.49
C LYS A 22 -6.67 22.31 30.76
N ALA A 23 -5.73 22.67 31.65
CA ALA A 23 -4.66 21.76 32.07
C ALA A 23 -5.24 20.55 32.83
N MET A 24 -6.17 20.79 33.75
CA MET A 24 -6.86 19.73 34.50
C MET A 24 -7.69 18.81 33.59
N ASP A 25 -8.38 19.37 32.60
CA ASP A 25 -9.17 18.59 31.64
C ASP A 25 -8.27 17.66 30.81
N LEU A 26 -7.12 18.17 30.32
CA LEU A 26 -6.13 17.38 29.59
C LEU A 26 -5.49 16.29 30.48
N GLU A 27 -5.19 16.60 31.75
CA GLU A 27 -4.66 15.61 32.70
C GLU A 27 -5.67 14.48 32.95
N ASN A 28 -6.95 14.81 33.06
CA ASN A 28 -8.03 13.82 33.17
C ASN A 28 -8.14 12.96 31.92
N GLU A 29 -8.08 13.56 30.74
CA GLU A 29 -8.12 12.83 29.46
C GLU A 29 -6.93 11.88 29.31
N ILE A 30 -5.71 12.33 29.63
CA ILE A 30 -4.50 11.47 29.64
C ILE A 30 -4.68 10.29 30.60
N ARG A 31 -5.25 10.51 31.78
CA ARG A 31 -5.51 9.45 32.76
C ARG A 31 -6.50 8.41 32.21
N ILE A 32 -7.57 8.84 31.56
CA ILE A 32 -8.56 7.95 30.93
C ILE A 32 -7.91 7.15 29.80
N LEU A 33 -7.13 7.80 28.93
CA LEU A 33 -6.43 7.15 27.83
C LEU A 33 -5.44 6.09 28.34
N ARG A 34 -4.69 6.39 29.40
CA ARG A 34 -3.77 5.41 30.02
C ARG A 34 -4.51 4.20 30.59
N ASN A 35 -5.64 4.40 31.25
CA ASN A 35 -6.46 3.31 31.76
C ASN A 35 -7.01 2.43 30.63
N THR A 36 -7.54 3.06 29.59
CA THR A 36 -8.06 2.38 28.39
C THR A 36 -6.96 1.57 27.70
N PHE A 37 -5.77 2.15 27.56
CA PHE A 37 -4.61 1.47 26.99
C PHE A 37 -4.20 0.25 27.83
N ALA A 38 -4.17 0.37 29.16
CA ALA A 38 -3.84 -0.74 30.04
C ALA A 38 -4.85 -1.89 29.97
N GLU A 39 -6.15 -1.57 29.85
CA GLU A 39 -7.20 -2.56 29.66
C GLU A 39 -7.06 -3.28 28.31
N LYS A 40 -6.89 -2.52 27.21
CA LYS A 40 -6.66 -3.09 25.88
C LYS A 40 -5.38 -3.94 25.80
N SER A 41 -4.35 -3.56 26.55
CA SER A 41 -3.13 -4.37 26.66
C SER A 41 -3.39 -5.72 27.33
N LYS A 42 -4.21 -5.77 28.38
CA LYS A 42 -4.62 -7.02 29.03
C LYS A 42 -5.45 -7.91 28.09
N ASP A 43 -6.41 -7.32 27.38
CA ASP A 43 -7.22 -8.04 26.38
C ASP A 43 -6.31 -8.68 25.32
N CYS A 44 -5.32 -7.93 24.84
CA CYS A 44 -4.35 -8.40 23.85
C CYS A 44 -3.55 -9.61 24.39
N VAL A 45 -3.06 -9.55 25.64
CA VAL A 45 -2.36 -10.67 26.27
C VAL A 45 -3.27 -11.90 26.42
N SER A 46 -4.55 -11.72 26.73
CA SER A 46 -5.51 -12.84 26.81
C SER A 46 -5.71 -13.49 25.45
N LEU A 47 -5.97 -12.69 24.42
CA LEU A 47 -6.16 -13.16 23.05
C LEU A 47 -4.90 -13.87 22.51
N LEU A 48 -3.70 -13.38 22.85
CA LEU A 48 -2.45 -14.06 22.49
C LEU A 48 -2.35 -15.45 23.12
N LYS A 49 -2.79 -15.62 24.38
CA LYS A 49 -2.82 -16.94 25.03
C LYS A 49 -3.84 -17.88 24.38
N GLU A 50 -5.02 -17.38 24.02
CA GLU A 50 -6.04 -18.16 23.30
C GLU A 50 -5.58 -18.56 21.89
N LEU A 51 -4.88 -17.67 21.19
CA LEU A 51 -4.27 -17.98 19.89
C LEU A 51 -3.22 -19.10 20.01
N GLU A 52 -2.39 -19.05 21.04
CA GLU A 52 -1.37 -20.07 21.30
C GLU A 52 -1.98 -21.44 21.58
N THR A 53 -3.08 -21.50 22.35
CA THR A 53 -3.80 -22.77 22.59
C THR A 53 -4.43 -23.31 21.31
N HIS A 54 -5.01 -22.44 20.47
CA HIS A 54 -5.58 -22.83 19.19
C HIS A 54 -4.52 -23.28 18.16
N LYS A 55 -3.33 -22.68 18.15
CA LYS A 55 -2.20 -23.09 17.31
C LYS A 55 -1.76 -24.53 17.64
N ARG A 56 -1.58 -24.84 18.93
CA ARG A 56 -1.23 -26.20 19.39
C ARG A 56 -2.26 -27.27 19.01
N LEU A 57 -3.54 -26.90 18.92
CA LEU A 57 -4.61 -27.79 18.46
C LEU A 57 -4.57 -28.04 16.95
N LYS A 58 -4.08 -27.08 16.15
CA LYS A 58 -3.98 -27.15 14.68
C LYS A 58 -2.71 -27.85 14.17
N GLU A 59 -1.65 -27.93 14.97
CA GLU A 59 -0.40 -28.62 14.63
C GLU A 59 -0.55 -30.14 14.40
N ASN A 60 -1.72 -30.72 14.68
CA ASN A 60 -2.05 -32.11 14.34
C ASN A 60 -2.37 -32.34 12.84
N GLY A 61 -2.32 -31.30 12.00
CA GLY A 61 -2.51 -31.40 10.55
C GLY A 61 -1.21 -31.70 9.80
N THR A 62 -1.30 -32.49 8.73
CA THR A 62 -0.15 -32.92 7.90
C THR A 62 0.40 -31.79 7.00
N ILE A 63 -0.38 -30.73 6.77
CA ILE A 63 -0.01 -29.60 5.88
C ILE A 63 0.67 -28.49 6.68
N PRO A 64 1.82 -27.95 6.22
CA PRO A 64 2.44 -26.78 6.82
C PRO A 64 1.46 -25.60 6.84
N SER A 65 1.31 -24.95 7.99
CA SER A 65 0.50 -23.75 8.10
C SER A 65 1.33 -22.51 7.75
N PHE A 66 0.71 -21.58 7.02
CA PHE A 66 1.35 -20.34 6.60
C PHE A 66 0.57 -19.13 7.11
N ASP A 67 1.29 -18.03 7.30
CA ASP A 67 0.74 -16.73 7.66
C ASP A 67 1.33 -15.63 6.77
N LEU A 68 0.74 -14.44 6.84
CA LEU A 68 1.23 -13.24 6.16
C LEU A 68 1.84 -12.28 7.19
N GLU A 69 3.16 -12.13 7.14
CA GLU A 69 3.89 -11.12 7.89
C GLU A 69 3.89 -9.79 7.14
N GLY A 70 3.76 -8.68 7.87
CA GLY A 70 3.80 -7.32 7.35
C GLY A 70 2.56 -6.51 7.71
N LEU A 71 2.68 -5.19 7.62
CA LEU A 71 1.55 -4.29 7.84
C LEU A 71 0.54 -4.43 6.69
N GLN A 72 -0.74 -4.59 7.03
CA GLN A 72 -1.84 -4.72 6.07
C GLN A 72 -2.34 -3.35 5.61
N CYS A 73 -1.43 -2.43 5.28
CA CYS A 73 -1.74 -1.07 4.83
C CYS A 73 -1.01 -0.72 3.53
N LEU A 74 -1.62 0.15 2.71
CA LEU A 74 -1.07 0.57 1.43
C LEU A 74 0.36 1.10 1.58
N GLY A 75 1.26 0.58 0.74
CA GLY A 75 2.68 0.92 0.76
C GLY A 75 3.56 0.01 1.60
N SER A 76 2.94 -0.91 2.34
CA SER A 76 3.65 -2.00 3.00
C SER A 76 3.80 -3.21 2.08
N MET A 77 4.50 -4.22 2.59
CA MET A 77 4.81 -5.45 1.89
C MET A 77 4.40 -6.62 2.77
N LEU A 78 3.71 -7.59 2.16
CA LEU A 78 3.33 -8.85 2.80
C LEU A 78 4.31 -9.93 2.40
N ARG A 79 4.73 -10.74 3.37
CA ARG A 79 5.62 -11.88 3.21
C ARG A 79 4.94 -13.13 3.72
N ILE A 80 4.93 -14.18 2.91
CA ILE A 80 4.49 -15.51 3.34
C ILE A 80 5.54 -16.08 4.29
N VAL A 81 5.10 -16.50 5.47
CA VAL A 81 5.95 -17.13 6.49
C VAL A 81 5.34 -18.46 6.91
N GLY A 82 6.17 -19.49 7.09
CA GLY A 82 5.75 -20.76 7.67
C GLY A 82 5.61 -20.64 9.19
N LEU A 83 4.53 -21.20 9.75
CA LEU A 83 4.27 -21.19 11.19
C LEU A 83 4.94 -22.38 11.90
N SER A 84 5.25 -23.46 11.18
CA SER A 84 6.08 -24.55 11.70
C SER A 84 7.53 -24.06 11.76
N GLY A 85 8.18 -24.08 12.93
CA GLY A 85 9.53 -23.52 13.18
C GLY A 85 10.71 -24.08 12.35
N THR A 86 10.45 -24.78 11.24
CA THR A 86 11.40 -25.14 10.20
C THR A 86 11.42 -24.07 9.11
N HIS A 87 12.59 -23.53 8.80
CA HIS A 87 12.78 -22.59 7.70
C HIS A 87 12.48 -23.31 6.37
N MET A 88 11.28 -23.10 5.83
CA MET A 88 10.87 -23.70 4.56
C MET A 88 11.42 -22.87 3.40
N ASP A 89 12.09 -23.53 2.46
CA ASP A 89 12.53 -22.85 1.23
C ASP A 89 11.34 -22.68 0.28
N LEU A 90 10.89 -21.43 0.13
CA LEU A 90 9.80 -21.06 -0.77
C LEU A 90 10.28 -20.86 -2.23
N SER A 91 11.57 -21.07 -2.53
CA SER A 91 12.14 -20.78 -3.85
C SER A 91 11.53 -21.61 -4.99
N ASN A 92 11.15 -22.87 -4.70
CA ASN A 92 10.61 -23.84 -5.66
C ASN A 92 9.10 -24.11 -5.48
N ILE A 93 8.43 -23.34 -4.63
CA ILE A 93 7.02 -23.53 -4.32
C ILE A 93 6.17 -22.68 -5.27
N SER A 94 5.10 -23.27 -5.81
CA SER A 94 4.13 -22.54 -6.63
C SER A 94 3.25 -21.68 -5.73
N ILE A 95 3.21 -20.39 -6.00
CA ILE A 95 2.48 -19.39 -5.20
C ILE A 95 1.63 -18.57 -6.16
N GLN A 96 0.40 -18.24 -5.76
CA GLN A 96 -0.44 -17.28 -6.45
C GLN A 96 -1.17 -16.39 -5.45
N TRP A 97 -1.14 -15.08 -5.70
CA TRP A 97 -1.86 -14.09 -4.89
C TRP A 97 -3.22 -13.73 -5.49
N PHE A 98 -4.18 -13.44 -4.61
CA PHE A 98 -5.55 -13.10 -4.95
C PHE A 98 -6.03 -11.91 -4.15
N ARG A 99 -6.87 -11.07 -4.79
CA ARG A 99 -7.71 -10.09 -4.10
C ARG A 99 -9.09 -10.68 -3.86
N ILE A 100 -9.66 -10.41 -2.70
CA ILE A 100 -11.00 -10.86 -2.33
C ILE A 100 -11.78 -9.64 -1.85
N HIS A 101 -12.91 -9.38 -2.48
CA HIS A 101 -13.77 -8.28 -2.09
C HIS A 101 -14.50 -8.61 -0.77
N PRO A 102 -14.66 -7.68 0.18
CA PRO A 102 -15.29 -7.99 1.47
C PRO A 102 -16.74 -8.49 1.35
N LYS A 103 -17.45 -8.06 0.30
CA LYS A 103 -18.86 -8.40 0.05
C LYS A 103 -19.05 -9.57 -0.91
N GLU A 104 -18.00 -9.99 -1.61
CA GLU A 104 -18.08 -11.07 -2.61
C GLU A 104 -17.07 -12.16 -2.25
N SER A 105 -17.52 -13.41 -2.23
CA SER A 105 -16.62 -14.54 -1.98
C SER A 105 -15.70 -14.86 -3.17
N ASN A 106 -15.84 -14.14 -4.29
CA ASN A 106 -15.06 -14.37 -5.49
C ASN A 106 -13.61 -13.91 -5.31
N LYS A 107 -12.69 -14.81 -5.62
CA LYS A 107 -11.25 -14.55 -5.66
C LYS A 107 -10.87 -13.98 -7.03
N GLU A 108 -10.20 -12.85 -7.05
CA GLU A 108 -9.61 -12.25 -8.24
C GLU A 108 -8.11 -12.56 -8.27
N ILE A 109 -7.65 -13.26 -9.32
CA ILE A 109 -6.23 -13.56 -9.52
C ILE A 109 -5.46 -12.26 -9.77
N ILE A 110 -4.37 -12.05 -9.03
CA ILE A 110 -3.41 -10.98 -9.30
C ILE A 110 -2.35 -11.52 -10.27
N SER A 111 -2.58 -11.35 -11.58
CA SER A 111 -1.73 -11.97 -12.62
C SER A 111 -0.25 -11.61 -12.44
N GLY A 112 0.62 -12.61 -12.36
CA GLY A 112 2.07 -12.42 -12.20
C GLY A 112 2.53 -12.15 -10.77
N ALA A 113 1.62 -12.09 -9.78
CA ALA A 113 1.98 -12.13 -8.37
C ALA A 113 2.14 -13.60 -7.93
N THR A 114 3.32 -14.15 -8.19
CA THR A 114 3.65 -15.57 -7.94
C THR A 114 4.84 -15.77 -7.01
N ARG A 115 5.17 -14.72 -6.25
CA ARG A 115 6.36 -14.66 -5.41
C ARG A 115 5.96 -14.73 -3.95
N PRO A 116 6.85 -15.16 -3.05
CA PRO A 116 6.53 -15.25 -1.62
C PRO A 116 6.29 -13.90 -0.95
N VAL A 117 6.53 -12.82 -1.69
CA VAL A 117 6.44 -11.44 -1.23
C VAL A 117 5.57 -10.66 -2.20
N TYR A 118 4.62 -9.90 -1.67
CA TYR A 118 3.72 -9.04 -2.43
C TYR A 118 3.68 -7.63 -1.84
N ALA A 119 3.91 -6.63 -2.68
CA ALA A 119 3.86 -5.23 -2.28
C ALA A 119 2.48 -4.63 -2.58
N LEU A 120 1.81 -4.13 -1.53
CA LEU A 120 0.44 -3.62 -1.64
C LEU A 120 0.38 -2.40 -2.56
N GLU A 121 -0.62 -2.35 -3.44
CA GLU A 121 -0.87 -1.27 -4.40
C GLU A 121 -2.28 -0.66 -4.21
N PRO A 122 -2.59 0.49 -4.84
CA PRO A 122 -3.87 1.17 -4.61
C PRO A 122 -5.13 0.34 -4.92
N HIS A 123 -5.04 -0.67 -5.80
CA HIS A 123 -6.18 -1.55 -6.12
C HIS A 123 -6.50 -2.57 -5.02
N ASP A 124 -5.58 -2.76 -4.06
CA ASP A 124 -5.70 -3.69 -2.96
C ASP A 124 -6.47 -3.10 -1.76
N VAL A 125 -6.51 -1.76 -1.67
CA VAL A 125 -7.14 -1.04 -0.56
C VAL A 125 -8.62 -1.43 -0.42
N GLY A 126 -9.03 -1.75 0.81
CA GLY A 126 -10.38 -2.19 1.13
C GLY A 126 -10.67 -3.64 0.73
N ARG A 127 -9.68 -4.41 0.26
CA ARG A 127 -9.82 -5.84 -0.09
C ARG A 127 -8.99 -6.72 0.83
N TYR A 128 -9.42 -7.96 1.01
CA TYR A 128 -8.57 -8.99 1.63
C TYR A 128 -7.59 -9.52 0.59
N LEU A 129 -6.38 -9.86 1.04
CA LEU A 129 -5.38 -10.51 0.21
C LEU A 129 -5.22 -11.95 0.68
N GLN A 130 -5.08 -12.86 -0.28
CA GLN A 130 -4.88 -14.27 -0.03
C GLN A 130 -3.76 -14.79 -0.91
N ALA A 131 -2.84 -15.57 -0.34
CA ALA A 131 -1.88 -16.37 -1.08
C ALA A 131 -2.28 -17.84 -1.00
N GLU A 132 -2.32 -18.50 -2.16
CA GLU A 132 -2.42 -19.96 -2.25
C GLU A 132 -1.03 -20.52 -2.58
N ILE A 133 -0.64 -21.55 -1.83
CA ILE A 133 0.72 -22.09 -1.77
C ILE A 133 0.62 -23.59 -2.00
N ASP A 134 1.18 -24.08 -3.11
CA ASP A 134 1.15 -25.51 -3.46
C ASP A 134 2.32 -26.25 -2.79
N VAL A 135 1.99 -27.05 -1.79
CA VAL A 135 2.96 -27.90 -1.08
C VAL A 135 2.73 -29.35 -1.49
N GLY A 136 3.42 -29.78 -2.54
CA GLY A 136 3.40 -31.18 -2.97
C GLY A 136 2.05 -31.66 -3.53
N GLY A 137 1.27 -30.77 -4.14
CA GLY A 137 -0.05 -31.03 -4.70
C GLY A 137 -1.21 -30.61 -3.78
N GLU A 138 -0.93 -30.24 -2.54
CA GLU A 138 -1.92 -29.73 -1.60
C GLU A 138 -1.82 -28.21 -1.46
N ILE A 139 -2.96 -27.51 -1.51
CA ILE A 139 -3.01 -26.06 -1.45
C ILE A 139 -3.17 -25.59 0.00
N ALA A 140 -2.10 -24.97 0.52
CA ALA A 140 -2.16 -24.20 1.75
C ALA A 140 -2.57 -22.74 1.46
N VAL A 141 -3.20 -22.10 2.45
CA VAL A 141 -3.75 -20.75 2.29
C VAL A 141 -3.23 -19.84 3.41
N ALA A 142 -2.67 -18.69 3.02
CA ALA A 142 -2.37 -17.58 3.92
C ALA A 142 -3.25 -16.38 3.53
N LYS A 143 -3.86 -15.70 4.51
CA LYS A 143 -4.83 -14.62 4.25
C LYS A 143 -4.64 -13.47 5.22
N THR A 144 -4.87 -12.25 4.76
CA THR A 144 -4.88 -11.07 5.64
C THR A 144 -5.97 -11.17 6.71
N ALA A 145 -5.68 -10.63 7.88
CA ALA A 145 -6.60 -10.60 9.03
C ALA A 145 -7.78 -9.65 8.75
N GLY A 146 -7.52 -8.55 8.06
CA GLY A 146 -8.51 -7.57 7.63
C GLY A 146 -8.37 -7.18 6.15
N PRO A 147 -9.26 -6.32 5.65
CA PRO A 147 -9.04 -5.61 4.40
C PRO A 147 -7.81 -4.69 4.50
N VAL A 148 -7.16 -4.42 3.38
CA VAL A 148 -5.99 -3.54 3.35
C VAL A 148 -6.37 -2.09 3.66
N ASP A 149 -5.70 -1.51 4.64
CA ASP A 149 -5.91 -0.12 5.06
C ASP A 149 -5.32 0.88 4.04
N PRO A 150 -5.94 2.06 3.87
CA PRO A 150 -5.38 3.12 3.05
C PRO A 150 -4.14 3.78 3.68
N ASP A 151 -3.33 4.49 2.89
CA ASP A 151 -2.26 5.37 3.38
C ASP A 151 -2.85 6.73 3.78
N ALA A 152 -2.63 7.13 5.04
CA ALA A 152 -3.13 8.37 5.59
C ALA A 152 -2.60 9.60 4.80
N GLY A 153 -3.53 10.43 4.34
CA GLY A 153 -3.25 11.67 3.60
C GLY A 153 -2.74 11.44 2.16
N LEU A 154 -2.65 10.19 1.67
CA LEU A 154 -2.27 9.95 0.27
C LEU A 154 -3.35 10.47 -0.69
N VAL A 155 -4.63 10.30 -0.34
CA VAL A 155 -5.76 10.84 -1.11
C VAL A 155 -5.66 12.35 -1.23
N ASP A 156 -5.48 13.05 -0.10
CA ASP A 156 -5.32 14.51 -0.10
C ASP A 156 -4.12 14.95 -0.93
N TYR A 157 -3.00 14.23 -0.81
CA TYR A 157 -1.82 14.50 -1.61
C TYR A 157 -2.11 14.36 -3.11
N VAL A 158 -2.77 13.28 -3.55
CA VAL A 158 -3.16 13.09 -4.95
C VAL A 158 -4.11 14.20 -5.43
N GLU A 159 -5.08 14.61 -4.60
CA GLU A 159 -5.98 15.73 -4.92
C GLU A 159 -5.23 17.06 -5.12
N THR A 160 -4.12 17.28 -4.40
CA THR A 160 -3.26 18.44 -4.68
C THR A 160 -2.55 18.32 -6.02
N LEU A 161 -2.15 17.12 -6.44
CA LEU A 161 -1.45 16.87 -7.69
C LEU A 161 -2.38 16.97 -8.91
N VAL A 162 -3.64 16.55 -8.78
CA VAL A 162 -4.67 16.66 -9.85
C VAL A 162 -4.87 18.12 -10.31
N ARG A 163 -4.65 19.09 -9.42
CA ARG A 163 -4.74 20.53 -9.75
C ARG A 163 -3.62 20.99 -10.69
N LYS A 164 -2.51 20.25 -10.78
CA LYS A 164 -1.41 20.53 -11.70
C LYS A 164 -1.73 19.92 -13.09
N PRO A 165 -1.29 20.55 -14.19
CA PRO A 165 -1.47 19.98 -15.53
C PRO A 165 -0.65 18.69 -15.73
N GLU A 166 0.51 18.63 -15.10
CA GLU A 166 1.42 17.49 -15.08
C GLU A 166 2.21 17.48 -13.76
N THR A 167 2.61 16.28 -13.33
CA THR A 167 3.48 16.08 -12.15
C THR A 167 4.65 15.21 -12.56
N GLU A 168 5.84 15.57 -12.06
CA GLU A 168 7.09 14.86 -12.33
C GLU A 168 7.52 14.06 -11.10
N PHE A 169 8.02 12.85 -11.36
CA PHE A 169 8.57 11.94 -10.36
C PHE A 169 9.95 11.49 -10.81
N ASN A 170 10.93 11.55 -9.92
CA ASN A 170 12.23 10.95 -10.18
C ASN A 170 12.13 9.44 -10.06
N VAL A 171 12.64 8.73 -11.07
CA VAL A 171 12.57 7.28 -11.11
C VAL A 171 13.85 6.66 -11.64
N VAL A 172 14.14 5.44 -11.23
CA VAL A 172 15.16 4.58 -11.83
C VAL A 172 14.45 3.47 -12.60
N VAL A 173 14.87 3.24 -13.84
CA VAL A 173 14.38 2.09 -14.62
C VAL A 173 15.11 0.86 -14.12
N LEU A 174 14.39 -0.08 -13.49
CA LEU A 174 14.94 -1.35 -13.02
C LEU A 174 14.93 -2.40 -14.13
N GLN A 175 13.87 -2.44 -14.93
CA GLN A 175 13.71 -3.39 -16.02
C GLN A 175 13.08 -2.73 -17.25
N SER A 176 13.47 -3.22 -18.43
CA SER A 176 12.85 -2.93 -19.72
C SER A 176 12.57 -4.24 -20.44
N ASN A 177 11.30 -4.50 -20.76
CA ASN A 177 10.85 -5.76 -21.38
C ASN A 177 11.34 -7.02 -20.64
N GLY A 178 11.31 -6.95 -19.30
CA GLY A 178 11.78 -8.02 -18.42
C GLY A 178 13.29 -8.15 -18.29
N VAL A 179 14.07 -7.31 -18.98
CA VAL A 179 15.54 -7.29 -18.91
C VAL A 179 15.99 -6.22 -17.92
N ASP A 180 16.78 -6.64 -16.94
CA ASP A 180 17.36 -5.75 -15.93
C ASP A 180 18.20 -4.63 -16.57
N GLN A 181 18.10 -3.44 -16.00
CA GLN A 181 18.79 -2.24 -16.46
C GLN A 181 19.83 -1.77 -15.43
N PRO A 182 20.90 -1.08 -15.86
CA PRO A 182 21.87 -0.48 -14.95
C PRO A 182 21.21 0.56 -14.04
N LYS A 183 21.39 0.44 -12.72
CA LYS A 183 20.67 1.22 -11.70
C LYS A 183 21.22 2.64 -11.44
N GLU A 184 22.04 3.17 -12.35
CA GLU A 184 22.82 4.39 -12.11
C GLU A 184 22.18 5.64 -12.71
N SER A 185 21.15 5.49 -13.54
CA SER A 185 20.54 6.59 -14.28
C SER A 185 19.18 6.99 -13.72
N VAL A 186 19.11 8.23 -13.21
CA VAL A 186 17.84 8.87 -12.86
C VAL A 186 17.11 9.31 -14.12
N HIS A 187 15.83 9.00 -14.17
CA HIS A 187 14.86 9.39 -15.18
C HIS A 187 13.78 10.25 -14.55
N VAL A 188 13.01 10.94 -15.38
CA VAL A 188 11.84 11.70 -14.94
C VAL A 188 10.61 11.08 -15.57
N LEU A 189 9.70 10.55 -14.74
CA LEU A 189 8.37 10.16 -15.14
C LEU A 189 7.42 11.35 -14.94
N ASN A 190 6.87 11.83 -16.04
CA ASN A 190 5.84 12.85 -16.06
C ASN A 190 4.47 12.19 -16.24
N VAL A 191 3.57 12.44 -15.28
CA VAL A 191 2.17 12.00 -15.29
C VAL A 191 1.30 13.22 -15.56
N GLY A 192 0.78 13.32 -16.79
CA GLY A 192 -0.05 14.43 -17.24
C GLY A 192 -1.49 14.02 -17.49
N ARG A 193 -2.36 15.00 -17.71
CA ARG A 193 -3.81 14.81 -17.92
C ARG A 193 -4.18 13.89 -19.08
N LEU A 194 -3.38 13.86 -20.14
CA LEU A 194 -3.70 13.10 -21.35
C LEU A 194 -2.72 11.94 -21.62
N ARG A 195 -1.55 11.95 -20.98
CA ARG A 195 -0.44 11.06 -21.32
C ARG A 195 0.55 10.90 -20.17
N MET A 196 1.33 9.83 -20.26
CA MET A 196 2.53 9.62 -19.45
C MET A 196 3.78 9.71 -20.34
N ARG A 197 4.86 10.27 -19.80
CA ARG A 197 6.14 10.43 -20.50
C ARG A 197 7.30 10.13 -19.57
N LEU A 198 8.22 9.27 -20.00
CA LEU A 198 9.50 9.00 -19.34
C LEU A 198 10.65 9.61 -20.13
N THR A 199 11.50 10.38 -19.47
CA THR A 199 12.67 11.02 -20.09
C THR A 199 13.96 10.73 -19.33
N LYS A 200 15.08 10.65 -20.05
CA LYS A 200 16.44 10.63 -19.50
C LYS A 200 17.19 11.87 -19.99
N GLY A 201 17.35 12.87 -19.11
CA GLY A 201 17.81 14.19 -19.53
C GLY A 201 16.89 14.77 -20.61
N LYS A 202 17.44 15.07 -21.79
CA LYS A 202 16.66 15.61 -22.93
C LYS A 202 16.01 14.53 -23.82
N SER A 203 16.37 13.26 -23.63
CA SER A 203 15.89 12.17 -24.49
C SER A 203 14.59 11.59 -23.95
N VAL A 204 13.61 11.40 -24.84
CA VAL A 204 12.35 10.70 -24.53
C VAL A 204 12.57 9.20 -24.64
N VAL A 205 12.35 8.48 -23.54
CA VAL A 205 12.44 7.01 -23.48
C VAL A 205 11.10 6.39 -23.88
N ALA A 206 10.01 6.92 -23.32
CA ALA A 206 8.65 6.48 -23.64
C ALA A 206 7.69 7.66 -23.52
N LYS A 207 6.66 7.72 -24.37
CA LYS A 207 5.64 8.77 -24.32
C LYS A 207 4.38 8.26 -24.98
N GLU A 208 3.33 8.04 -24.19
CA GLU A 208 2.08 7.49 -24.70
C GLU A 208 0.87 8.17 -24.07
N PHE A 209 -0.14 8.44 -24.89
CA PHE A 209 -1.46 8.86 -24.43
C PHE A 209 -2.14 7.71 -23.70
N TYR A 210 -3.03 8.03 -22.75
CA TYR A 210 -3.85 6.99 -22.12
C TYR A 210 -4.66 6.25 -23.18
N SER A 211 -4.59 4.93 -23.15
CA SER A 211 -5.27 4.04 -24.10
C SER A 211 -5.64 2.74 -23.41
N SER A 212 -6.60 2.00 -23.97
CA SER A 212 -7.04 0.71 -23.45
C SER A 212 -5.97 -0.38 -23.48
N SER A 213 -4.93 -0.23 -24.30
CA SER A 213 -3.78 -1.16 -24.32
C SER A 213 -2.75 -0.91 -23.23
N MET A 214 -2.75 0.30 -22.65
CA MET A 214 -1.81 0.70 -21.61
C MET A 214 -2.13 -0.06 -20.31
N GLN A 215 -1.09 -0.49 -19.60
CA GLN A 215 -1.24 -1.12 -18.28
C GLN A 215 -0.38 -0.44 -17.23
N LEU A 216 -0.90 -0.38 -15.99
CA LEU A 216 -0.23 0.24 -14.86
C LEU A 216 -0.66 -0.42 -13.53
N CYS A 217 0.33 -0.87 -12.76
CA CYS A 217 0.11 -1.42 -11.43
C CYS A 217 1.38 -1.35 -10.57
N GLY A 218 1.27 -1.72 -9.29
CA GLY A 218 2.45 -2.04 -8.49
C GLY A 218 3.23 -3.22 -9.08
N VAL A 219 4.52 -3.32 -8.80
CA VAL A 219 5.32 -4.51 -9.18
C VAL A 219 4.85 -5.73 -8.40
N ARG A 220 4.65 -6.84 -9.12
CA ARG A 220 4.16 -8.12 -8.58
C ARG A 220 5.26 -9.17 -8.38
N GLY A 221 6.46 -8.91 -8.89
CA GLY A 221 7.57 -9.88 -9.02
C GLY A 221 8.42 -10.12 -7.76
N GLY A 222 8.00 -9.64 -6.59
CA GLY A 222 8.76 -9.77 -5.33
C GLY A 222 10.12 -9.08 -5.37
N GLY A 223 10.73 -8.86 -4.20
CA GLY A 223 12.02 -8.18 -4.05
C GLY A 223 11.92 -6.91 -3.21
N GLU A 224 13.04 -6.49 -2.63
CA GLU A 224 13.08 -5.42 -1.62
C GLU A 224 12.56 -4.08 -2.13
N ALA A 225 12.73 -3.79 -3.42
CA ALA A 225 12.27 -2.56 -4.05
C ALA A 225 10.80 -2.60 -4.52
N ALA A 226 10.07 -3.72 -4.37
CA ALA A 226 8.75 -3.88 -4.97
C ALA A 226 7.69 -2.89 -4.43
N SER A 227 7.80 -2.48 -3.17
CA SER A 227 6.93 -1.44 -2.57
C SER A 227 7.15 -0.05 -3.17
N GLN A 228 8.36 0.23 -3.64
CA GLN A 228 8.74 1.49 -4.28
C GLN A 228 8.67 1.42 -5.81
N ALA A 229 8.40 0.25 -6.39
CA ALA A 229 8.39 0.06 -7.82
C ALA A 229 7.00 -0.11 -8.42
N MET A 230 6.84 0.40 -9.64
CA MET A 230 5.64 0.34 -10.46
C MET A 230 5.94 -0.39 -11.77
N PHE A 231 5.02 -1.22 -12.21
CA PHE A 231 5.01 -1.76 -13.57
C PHE A 231 4.20 -0.83 -14.48
N TRP A 232 4.81 -0.38 -15.56
CA TRP A 232 4.15 0.41 -16.59
C TRP A 232 4.38 -0.21 -17.97
N ARG A 233 3.30 -0.53 -18.64
CA ARG A 233 3.31 -0.95 -20.04
C ARG A 233 2.67 0.14 -20.90
N PRO A 234 3.45 1.10 -21.41
CA PRO A 234 2.91 2.16 -22.28
C PRO A 234 2.19 1.63 -23.52
N ARG A 235 2.76 0.58 -24.14
CA ARG A 235 2.26 -0.06 -25.37
C ARG A 235 2.75 -1.52 -25.44
N ASN A 236 2.25 -2.32 -26.35
CA ASN A 236 2.42 -3.78 -26.32
C ASN A 236 3.88 -4.28 -26.45
N ASP A 237 4.75 -3.54 -27.15
CA ASP A 237 6.17 -3.85 -27.36
C ASP A 237 7.10 -3.27 -26.27
N LEU A 238 6.55 -2.51 -25.31
CA LEU A 238 7.34 -1.84 -24.28
C LEU A 238 6.69 -1.96 -22.90
N SER A 239 7.41 -2.59 -21.98
CA SER A 239 7.12 -2.66 -20.56
C SER A 239 8.32 -2.21 -19.75
N LEU A 240 8.05 -1.52 -18.64
CA LEU A 240 9.06 -0.89 -17.80
C LEU A 240 8.74 -1.17 -16.33
N VAL A 241 9.78 -1.40 -15.55
CA VAL A 241 9.69 -1.38 -14.08
C VAL A 241 10.40 -0.14 -13.59
N LEU A 242 9.66 0.76 -12.94
CA LEU A 242 10.14 2.07 -12.48
C LEU A 242 10.16 2.10 -10.96
N ALA A 243 11.33 2.31 -10.35
CA ALA A 243 11.48 2.53 -8.92
C ALA A 243 11.45 4.03 -8.61
N PHE A 244 10.65 4.42 -7.62
CA PHE A 244 10.49 5.80 -7.15
C PHE A 244 11.37 6.07 -5.93
N GLU A 245 11.52 7.34 -5.55
CA GLU A 245 12.25 7.73 -4.34
C GLU A 245 11.56 7.24 -3.06
N SER A 246 10.23 7.11 -3.09
CA SER A 246 9.45 6.58 -1.97
C SER A 246 8.22 5.78 -2.41
N THR A 247 7.73 4.94 -1.51
CA THR A 247 6.48 4.22 -1.71
C THR A 247 5.29 5.16 -1.87
N ARG A 248 5.30 6.31 -1.17
CA ARG A 248 4.24 7.32 -1.26
C ARG A 248 4.19 7.93 -2.66
N GLU A 249 5.33 8.26 -3.25
CA GLU A 249 5.41 8.74 -4.64
C GLU A 249 4.95 7.69 -5.64
N ARG A 250 5.39 6.43 -5.48
CA ARG A 250 4.94 5.30 -6.31
C ARG A 250 3.41 5.18 -6.31
N ASN A 251 2.80 5.19 -5.13
CA ASN A 251 1.34 5.06 -5.01
C ASN A 251 0.61 6.32 -5.52
N ALA A 252 1.16 7.51 -5.27
CA ALA A 252 0.61 8.77 -5.80
C ALA A 252 0.63 8.81 -7.33
N ALA A 253 1.73 8.38 -7.96
CA ALA A 253 1.85 8.30 -9.41
C ALA A 253 0.83 7.32 -10.02
N ILE A 254 0.65 6.13 -9.41
CA ILE A 254 -0.37 5.16 -9.85
C ILE A 254 -1.78 5.76 -9.75
N MET A 255 -2.13 6.34 -8.60
CA MET A 255 -3.47 6.93 -8.38
C MET A 255 -3.72 8.12 -9.32
N LEU A 256 -2.74 8.99 -9.50
CA LEU A 256 -2.83 10.16 -10.37
C LEU A 256 -3.00 9.75 -11.84
N ALA A 257 -2.21 8.79 -12.32
CA ALA A 257 -2.33 8.28 -13.69
C ALA A 257 -3.69 7.63 -13.93
N ARG A 258 -4.19 6.82 -12.98
CA ARG A 258 -5.54 6.24 -13.04
C ARG A 258 -6.63 7.31 -13.06
N ARG A 259 -6.49 8.35 -12.24
CA ARG A 259 -7.44 9.47 -12.20
C ARG A 259 -7.51 10.20 -13.56
N PHE A 260 -6.37 10.56 -14.13
CA PHE A 260 -6.33 11.21 -15.43
C PHE A 260 -6.78 10.31 -16.59
N ALA A 261 -6.48 9.00 -16.53
CA ALA A 261 -6.98 8.04 -17.49
C ALA A 261 -8.52 7.97 -17.47
N VAL A 262 -9.14 7.97 -16.28
CA VAL A 262 -10.61 7.99 -16.14
C VAL A 262 -11.21 9.26 -16.76
N ASP A 263 -10.59 10.41 -16.57
CA ASP A 263 -11.01 11.67 -17.23
C ASP A 263 -10.92 11.58 -18.77
N CYS A 264 -10.12 10.66 -19.30
CA CYS A 264 -10.02 10.33 -20.73
C CYS A 264 -10.94 9.16 -21.16
N ASN A 265 -11.84 8.70 -20.30
CA ASN A 265 -12.68 7.50 -20.49
C ASN A 265 -11.85 6.20 -20.69
N ILE A 266 -10.66 6.14 -20.09
CA ILE A 266 -9.78 4.96 -20.12
C ILE A 266 -9.68 4.37 -18.71
N ILE A 267 -9.83 3.06 -18.62
CA ILE A 267 -9.45 2.34 -17.40
C ILE A 267 -7.99 1.95 -17.50
N LEU A 268 -7.21 2.44 -16.55
CA LEU A 268 -5.82 2.07 -16.44
C LEU A 268 -5.63 1.09 -15.26
N ALA A 269 -5.34 -0.17 -15.57
CA ALA A 269 -5.18 -1.23 -14.59
C ALA A 269 -3.96 -2.11 -14.90
N GLY A 270 -3.61 -3.02 -13.97
CA GLY A 270 -2.56 -3.98 -14.21
C GLY A 270 -2.99 -5.11 -15.15
N PRO A 271 -2.04 -5.96 -15.58
CA PRO A 271 -2.36 -7.14 -16.37
C PRO A 271 -3.37 -8.03 -15.64
N GLY A 272 -4.48 -8.39 -16.31
CA GLY A 272 -5.48 -9.33 -15.79
C GLY A 272 -6.34 -8.80 -14.63
N ASP A 273 -6.18 -7.54 -14.21
CA ASP A 273 -7.03 -6.97 -13.18
C ASP A 273 -8.47 -6.82 -13.68
N LYS A 274 -9.43 -7.20 -12.83
CA LYS A 274 -10.84 -6.90 -13.04
C LYS A 274 -11.13 -5.53 -12.45
N THR A 275 -11.59 -4.62 -13.28
CA THR A 275 -12.09 -3.33 -12.82
C THR A 275 -13.61 -3.40 -12.74
N PRO A 276 -14.21 -3.07 -11.58
CA PRO A 276 -15.66 -3.07 -11.44
C PRO A 276 -16.23 -1.97 -12.33
N TRP A 277 -16.99 -2.38 -13.34
CA TRP A 277 -18.12 -1.62 -13.84
C TRP A 277 -19.37 -2.33 -13.36
#